data_AF-A0A1A3TBL6-F1
#
_entry.id   AF-A0A1A3TBL6-F1
#
_cell.length_a   1.000
_cell.length_b   1.000
_cell.length_c   1.000
_cell.angle_alpha   90.00
_cell.angle_beta   90.00
_cell.angle_gamma   90.00
#
_symmetry.space_group_name_H-M   'P 1'
#
loop_
_entity.id
_entity.type
_entity.pdbx_description
1 polymer ?
#
loop_
_entity_poly.entity_id
_entity_poly.type
_entity_poly.pdbx_seq_one_letter_code
_entity_poly.pdbx_strand_id
1 'polypeptide(L)'
;MTPPRFKESTDSLLRFAMRADAVLTGLAGIAGIPLAGWLAEISGTTTAFEYSMSAFFIAYGVVVLALAQLPSVRKPGIATAIGNLVYTVAAVVFVLTDWMPLTTTGVVLTLATGVYTLVFAELQYQGVRRIKR
;
A
#
# COMPACT_ATOMS: atom_id res chain seq x y z
N MET A 1 -23.76 28.93 -24.84
CA MET A 1 -22.71 27.88 -24.70
C MET A 1 -22.29 27.85 -23.25
N THR A 2 -22.77 26.86 -22.49
CA THR A 2 -22.36 26.66 -21.09
C THR A 2 -21.03 25.90 -21.12
N PRO A 3 -19.94 26.41 -20.53
CA PRO A 3 -18.69 25.67 -20.51
C PRO A 3 -18.93 24.34 -19.77
N PRO A 4 -18.30 23.23 -20.20
CA PRO A 4 -18.41 21.96 -19.50
C PRO A 4 -17.92 22.16 -18.07
N ARG A 5 -18.84 22.00 -17.11
CA ARG A 5 -18.51 21.94 -15.69
C ARG A 5 -17.62 20.72 -15.55
N PHE A 6 -16.31 20.92 -15.34
CA PHE A 6 -15.44 19.83 -14.97
C PHE A 6 -16.10 19.09 -13.80
N LYS A 7 -16.46 17.82 -13.99
CA LYS A 7 -16.78 16.89 -12.89
C LYS A 7 -15.53 16.59 -12.03
N GLU A 8 -14.53 17.46 -12.05
CA GLU A 8 -13.47 17.48 -11.07
C GLU A 8 -14.10 17.84 -9.73
N SER A 9 -14.11 16.93 -8.76
CA SER A 9 -13.97 17.30 -7.33
C SER A 9 -14.18 16.13 -6.37
N THR A 10 -15.06 15.16 -6.68
CA THR A 10 -15.46 14.20 -5.63
C THR A 10 -14.60 12.94 -5.54
N ASP A 11 -14.04 12.44 -6.64
CA ASP A 11 -13.19 11.25 -6.67
C ASP A 11 -11.69 11.54 -6.81
N SER A 12 -11.30 12.80 -6.99
CA SER A 12 -9.91 13.22 -7.22
C SER A 12 -8.98 12.84 -6.07
N LEU A 13 -9.42 13.03 -4.82
CA LEU A 13 -8.66 12.60 -3.65
C LEU A 13 -8.44 11.08 -3.64
N LEU A 14 -9.49 10.31 -3.95
CA LEU A 14 -9.38 8.85 -3.96
C LEU A 14 -8.41 8.39 -5.05
N ARG A 15 -8.48 8.98 -6.25
CA ARG A 15 -7.53 8.68 -7.33
C ARG A 15 -6.11 9.05 -6.94
N PHE A 16 -5.92 10.21 -6.32
CA PHE A 16 -4.60 10.63 -5.83
C PHE A 16 -4.06 9.65 -4.79
N ALA A 17 -4.84 9.34 -3.76
CA ALA A 17 -4.43 8.42 -2.69
C ALA A 17 -4.09 7.04 -3.24
N MET A 18 -4.91 6.48 -4.14
CA MET A 18 -4.62 5.19 -4.78
C MET A 18 -3.34 5.24 -5.63
N ARG A 19 -3.12 6.30 -6.41
CA ARG A 19 -1.92 6.42 -7.25
C ARG A 19 -0.66 6.62 -6.42
N ALA A 20 -0.72 7.47 -5.40
CA ALA A 20 0.39 7.73 -4.51
C ALA A 20 0.80 6.45 -3.75
N ASP A 21 -0.17 5.74 -3.17
CA ASP A 21 0.04 4.43 -2.54
C ASP A 21 0.73 3.46 -3.52
N ALA A 22 0.12 3.29 -4.69
CA ALA A 22 0.59 2.32 -5.67
C ALA A 22 2.00 2.61 -6.19
N VAL A 23 2.33 3.88 -6.43
CA VAL A 23 3.67 4.30 -6.87
C VAL A 23 4.68 4.08 -5.76
N LEU A 24 4.40 4.56 -4.54
CA LEU A 24 5.32 4.44 -3.42
C LEU A 24 5.57 2.96 -3.04
N THR A 25 4.51 2.16 -2.94
CA THR A 25 4.59 0.72 -2.66
C THR A 25 5.32 0.00 -3.79
N GLY A 26 4.98 0.28 -5.06
CA GLY A 26 5.67 -0.33 -6.21
C GLY A 26 7.17 0.01 -6.27
N LEU A 27 7.53 1.28 -6.03
CA LEU A 27 8.93 1.71 -5.94
C LEU A 27 9.67 1.08 -4.76
N ALA A 28 9.01 0.93 -3.61
CA ALA A 28 9.57 0.21 -2.47
C ALA A 28 9.87 -1.26 -2.82
N GLY A 29 8.96 -1.92 -3.54
CA GLY A 29 9.20 -3.28 -4.04
C GLY A 29 10.37 -3.36 -5.04
N ILE A 30 10.48 -2.42 -5.98
CA ILE A 30 11.62 -2.36 -6.92
C ILE A 30 12.93 -2.15 -6.18
N ALA A 31 12.96 -1.23 -5.22
CA ALA A 31 14.14 -0.95 -4.39
C ALA A 31 14.51 -2.13 -3.48
N GLY A 32 13.52 -2.92 -3.04
CA GLY A 32 13.72 -4.11 -2.22
C GLY A 32 14.51 -5.21 -2.94
N ILE A 33 14.40 -5.36 -4.26
CA ILE A 33 15.10 -6.41 -5.03
C ILE A 33 16.62 -6.37 -4.86
N PRO A 34 17.34 -5.26 -5.16
CA PRO A 34 18.79 -5.20 -4.96
C PRO A 34 19.18 -5.17 -3.48
N LEU A 35 18.26 -4.82 -2.57
CA LEU A 35 18.52 -4.71 -1.14
C LEU A 35 18.14 -5.97 -0.35
N ALA A 36 17.54 -6.99 -0.96
CA ALA A 36 16.90 -8.11 -0.26
C ALA A 36 17.84 -8.84 0.71
N GLY A 37 19.09 -9.10 0.31
CA GLY A 37 20.08 -9.74 1.18
C GLY A 37 20.43 -8.88 2.40
N TRP A 38 20.69 -7.58 2.17
CA TRP A 38 20.98 -6.63 3.24
C TRP A 38 19.78 -6.42 4.18
N LEU A 39 18.57 -6.30 3.62
CA LEU A 39 17.33 -6.21 4.40
C LEU A 39 17.14 -7.43 5.27
N ALA A 40 17.36 -8.64 4.73
CA ALA A 40 17.26 -9.88 5.49
C ALA A 40 18.24 -9.91 6.68
N GLU A 41 19.50 -9.53 6.44
CA GLU A 41 20.52 -9.46 7.50
C GLU A 41 20.15 -8.49 8.62
N ILE A 42 19.75 -7.25 8.28
CA ILE A 42 19.46 -6.24 9.31
C ILE A 42 18.13 -6.47 10.02
N SER A 43 17.15 -7.08 9.36
CA SER A 43 15.80 -7.25 9.87
C SER A 43 15.58 -8.59 10.59
N GLY A 44 16.43 -9.58 10.34
CA GLY A 44 16.22 -10.94 10.86
C GLY A 44 15.20 -11.75 10.06
N THR A 45 14.88 -11.32 8.84
CA THR A 45 14.08 -12.10 7.88
C THR A 45 15.00 -12.99 7.02
N THR A 46 14.45 -13.60 5.97
CA THR A 46 15.21 -14.39 5.00
C THR A 46 15.21 -13.67 3.67
N THR A 47 16.27 -13.83 2.89
CA THR A 47 16.36 -13.24 1.54
C THR A 47 15.19 -13.65 0.65
N ALA A 48 14.71 -14.90 0.78
CA ALA A 48 13.55 -15.39 0.04
C ALA A 48 12.26 -14.66 0.44
N PHE A 49 12.09 -14.36 1.73
CA PHE A 49 10.97 -13.55 2.21
C PHE A 49 11.03 -12.12 1.65
N GLU A 50 12.19 -11.46 1.69
CA GLU A 50 12.36 -10.10 1.15
C GLU A 50 12.12 -10.02 -0.36
N TYR A 51 12.56 -11.02 -1.13
CA TYR A 51 12.20 -11.11 -2.55
C TYR A 51 10.71 -11.31 -2.77
N SER A 52 10.06 -12.15 -1.95
CA SER A 52 8.61 -12.39 -2.03
C SER A 52 7.82 -11.11 -1.72
N MET A 53 8.24 -10.36 -0.69
CA MET A 53 7.67 -9.06 -0.33
C MET A 53 7.87 -8.02 -1.44
N SER A 54 9.06 -7.97 -2.02
CA SER A 54 9.37 -7.09 -3.15
C SER A 54 8.46 -7.38 -4.35
N ALA A 55 8.30 -8.66 -4.70
CA ALA A 55 7.40 -9.09 -5.78
C ALA A 55 5.94 -8.75 -5.46
N PHE A 56 5.49 -8.99 -4.23
CA PHE A 56 4.15 -8.64 -3.76
C PHE A 56 3.88 -7.13 -3.88
N PHE A 57 4.80 -6.28 -3.44
CA PHE A 57 4.66 -4.82 -3.54
C PHE A 57 4.62 -4.30 -4.98
N ILE A 58 5.46 -4.86 -5.86
CA ILE A 58 5.42 -4.54 -7.28
C ILE A 58 4.06 -4.91 -7.88
N ALA A 59 3.58 -6.13 -7.61
CA ALA A 59 2.29 -6.60 -8.09
C ALA A 59 1.13 -5.73 -7.55
N TYR A 60 1.14 -5.41 -6.25
CA TYR A 60 0.17 -4.52 -5.63
C TYR A 60 0.17 -3.14 -6.29
N GLY A 61 1.35 -2.54 -6.48
CA GLY A 61 1.49 -1.24 -7.15
C GLY A 61 0.92 -1.25 -8.57
N VAL A 62 1.21 -2.28 -9.36
CA VAL A 62 0.65 -2.43 -10.71
C VAL A 62 -0.87 -2.56 -10.69
N VAL A 63 -1.40 -3.42 -9.81
CA VAL A 63 -2.86 -3.65 -9.70
C VAL A 63 -3.57 -2.37 -9.27
N VAL A 64 -3.09 -1.68 -8.24
CA VAL A 64 -3.75 -0.47 -7.72
C VAL A 64 -3.65 0.69 -8.71
N LEU A 65 -2.54 0.82 -9.45
CA LEU A 65 -2.46 1.78 -10.56
C LEU A 65 -3.51 1.51 -11.63
N ALA A 66 -3.69 0.25 -12.05
CA ALA A 66 -4.72 -0.13 -13.01
C ALA A 66 -6.13 0.16 -12.47
N LEU A 67 -6.40 -0.17 -11.20
CA LEU A 67 -7.66 0.13 -10.52
C LEU A 67 -7.95 1.64 -10.46
N ALA A 68 -6.92 2.47 -10.25
CA ALA A 68 -7.04 3.93 -10.20
C ALA A 68 -7.34 4.58 -11.57
N GLN A 69 -7.21 3.83 -12.66
CA GLN A 69 -7.56 4.27 -14.02
C GLN A 69 -9.00 3.96 -14.41
N LEU A 70 -9.74 3.18 -13.60
CA LEU A 70 -11.11 2.82 -13.92
C LEU A 70 -12.05 4.05 -13.99
N PRO A 71 -13.13 4.00 -14.81
CA PRO A 71 -14.11 5.08 -14.89
C PRO A 71 -14.78 5.38 -13.54
N SER A 72 -15.00 4.35 -12.71
CA SER A 72 -15.51 4.49 -11.34
C SER A 72 -14.53 3.88 -10.34
N VAL A 73 -13.96 4.73 -9.47
CA VAL A 73 -12.94 4.32 -8.49
C VAL A 73 -13.51 4.05 -7.10
N ARG A 74 -14.82 4.19 -6.89
CA ARG A 74 -15.42 4.02 -5.55
C ARG A 74 -15.26 2.59 -5.01
N LYS A 75 -15.65 1.56 -5.78
CA LYS A 75 -15.50 0.15 -5.38
C LYS A 75 -14.01 -0.25 -5.31
N PRO A 76 -13.18 0.04 -6.31
CA PRO A 76 -11.75 -0.21 -6.24
C PRO A 76 -11.08 0.43 -5.02
N GLY A 77 -11.38 1.69 -4.72
CA GLY A 77 -10.81 2.39 -3.57
C GLY A 77 -11.21 1.80 -2.21
N ILE A 78 -12.44 1.26 -2.08
CA ILE A 78 -12.84 0.50 -0.89
C ILE A 78 -12.01 -0.79 -0.79
N ALA A 79 -11.84 -1.51 -1.89
CA ALA A 79 -11.04 -2.73 -1.91
C ALA A 79 -9.57 -2.47 -1.57
N THR A 80 -8.99 -1.38 -2.09
CA THR A 80 -7.62 -0.96 -1.75
C THR A 80 -7.50 -0.58 -0.28
N ALA A 81 -8.46 0.16 0.28
CA ALA A 81 -8.46 0.52 1.71
C ALA A 81 -8.52 -0.72 2.61
N ILE A 82 -9.35 -1.71 2.26
CA ILE A 82 -9.42 -2.99 2.96
C ILE A 82 -8.10 -3.76 2.83
N GLY A 83 -7.51 -3.82 1.63
CA GLY A 83 -6.23 -4.48 1.39
C GLY A 83 -5.11 -3.90 2.26
N ASN A 84 -5.02 -2.57 2.32
CA ASN A 84 -4.09 -1.87 3.20
C ASN A 84 -4.35 -2.18 4.68
N LEU A 85 -5.61 -2.18 5.13
CA LEU A 85 -5.94 -2.52 6.51
C LEU A 85 -5.58 -3.97 6.86
N VAL A 86 -5.82 -4.92 5.94
CA VAL A 86 -5.41 -6.31 6.09
C VAL A 86 -3.89 -6.41 6.19
N TYR A 87 -3.16 -5.68 5.36
CA TYR A 87 -1.70 -5.63 5.44
C TYR A 87 -1.23 -5.03 6.78
N THR A 88 -1.84 -3.95 7.26
CA THR A 88 -1.55 -3.37 8.57
C THR A 88 -1.69 -4.41 9.69
N VAL A 89 -2.80 -5.16 9.69
CA VAL A 89 -3.03 -6.22 10.68
C VAL A 89 -2.00 -7.34 10.52
N ALA A 90 -1.70 -7.75 9.30
CA ALA A 90 -0.69 -8.78 9.02
C ALA A 90 0.70 -8.37 9.53
N ALA A 91 1.10 -7.10 9.36
CA ALA A 91 2.36 -6.57 9.89
C ALA A 91 2.43 -6.66 11.42
N VAL A 92 1.33 -6.33 12.12
CA VAL A 92 1.25 -6.46 13.58
C VAL A 92 1.29 -7.92 14.01
N VAL A 93 0.52 -8.80 13.36
CA VAL A 93 0.52 -10.24 13.65
C VAL A 93 1.89 -10.85 13.40
N PHE A 94 2.58 -10.45 12.34
CA PHE A 94 3.92 -10.93 12.02
C PHE A 94 4.92 -10.63 13.15
N VAL A 95 4.86 -9.42 13.72
CA VAL A 95 5.68 -9.05 14.89
C VAL A 95 5.28 -9.81 16.15
N LEU A 96 3.98 -10.02 16.40
CA LEU A 96 3.50 -10.63 17.64
C LEU A 96 3.61 -12.16 17.68
N THR A 97 3.76 -12.82 16.52
CA THR A 97 3.79 -14.28 16.42
C THR A 97 5.19 -14.87 16.48
N ASP A 98 6.23 -14.03 16.46
CA ASP A 98 7.64 -14.46 16.42
C ASP A 98 7.91 -15.51 15.33
N TRP A 99 7.18 -15.46 14.20
CA TRP A 99 7.34 -16.42 13.11
C TRP A 99 8.77 -16.37 12.54
N MET A 100 9.43 -15.22 12.57
CA MET A 100 10.83 -15.04 12.23
C MET A 100 11.57 -14.34 13.36
N PRO A 101 12.89 -14.56 13.51
CA PRO A 101 13.70 -13.95 14.56
C PRO A 101 14.00 -12.48 14.24
N LEU A 102 12.96 -11.65 14.20
CA LEU A 102 13.09 -10.24 13.84
C LEU A 102 14.03 -9.52 14.81
N THR A 103 14.95 -8.74 14.26
CA THR A 103 15.74 -7.79 15.05
C THR A 103 14.86 -6.62 15.47
N THR A 104 15.34 -5.78 16.38
CA THR A 104 14.67 -4.49 16.69
C THR A 104 14.47 -3.65 15.42
N THR A 105 15.44 -3.65 14.52
CA THR A 105 15.34 -2.95 13.22
C THR A 105 14.25 -3.58 12.36
N GLY A 106 14.17 -4.91 12.29
CA GLY A 106 13.11 -5.62 11.57
C GLY A 106 11.72 -5.28 12.10
N VAL A 107 11.52 -5.33 13.41
CA VAL A 107 10.26 -4.93 14.05
C VAL A 107 9.88 -3.50 13.68
N VAL A 108 10.81 -2.54 13.79
CA VAL A 108 10.56 -1.14 13.45
C VAL A 108 10.20 -0.98 11.98
N LEU A 109 10.93 -1.63 11.07
CA LEU A 109 10.66 -1.57 9.63
C LEU A 109 9.30 -2.17 9.30
N THR A 110 8.97 -3.36 9.82
CA THR A 110 7.68 -4.01 9.60
C THR A 110 6.54 -3.13 10.12
N LEU A 111 6.62 -2.63 11.36
CA LEU A 111 5.59 -1.76 11.92
C LEU A 111 5.48 -0.43 11.16
N ALA A 112 6.58 0.12 10.66
CA ALA A 112 6.55 1.31 9.80
C ALA A 112 5.76 1.05 8.50
N THR A 113 5.91 -0.12 7.87
CA THR A 113 5.05 -0.49 6.72
C THR A 113 3.57 -0.65 7.12
N GLY A 114 3.31 -1.16 8.33
CA GLY A 114 1.96 -1.22 8.89
C GLY A 114 1.33 0.16 9.09
N VAL A 115 2.07 1.10 9.69
CA VAL A 115 1.61 2.50 9.85
C VAL A 115 1.40 3.17 8.50
N TYR A 116 2.32 2.98 7.55
CA TYR A 116 2.20 3.49 6.19
C TYR A 116 0.90 3.04 5.52
N THR A 117 0.62 1.73 5.55
CA THR A 117 -0.60 1.18 4.95
C THR A 117 -1.86 1.67 5.65
N LEU A 118 -1.83 1.83 6.98
CA LEU A 118 -2.96 2.39 7.73
C LEU A 118 -3.26 3.83 7.32
N VAL A 119 -2.24 4.67 7.13
CA VAL A 119 -2.40 6.05 6.66
C VAL A 119 -3.05 6.06 5.28
N PHE A 120 -2.61 5.20 4.36
CA PHE A 120 -3.22 5.11 3.03
C PHE A 120 -4.64 4.54 3.06
N ALA A 121 -4.93 3.56 3.91
CA ALA A 121 -6.27 3.04 4.13
C ALA A 121 -7.23 4.17 4.57
N GLU A 122 -6.80 5.01 5.51
CA GLU A 122 -7.58 6.15 5.97
C GLU A 122 -7.78 7.20 4.86
N LEU A 123 -6.72 7.57 4.11
CA LEU A 123 -6.84 8.51 2.99
C LEU A 123 -7.80 8.00 1.91
N GLN A 124 -7.74 6.71 1.57
CA GLN A 124 -8.63 6.06 0.62
C GLN A 124 -10.06 6.02 1.14
N TYR A 125 -10.27 5.68 2.42
CA TYR A 125 -11.58 5.71 3.05
C TYR A 125 -12.21 7.10 3.04
N GLN A 126 -11.44 8.13 3.40
CA GLN A 126 -11.91 9.51 3.31
C GLN A 126 -12.21 9.94 1.87
N GLY A 127 -11.41 9.50 0.90
CA GLY A 127 -11.67 9.68 -0.53
C GLY A 127 -13.01 9.09 -0.95
N VAL A 128 -13.30 7.85 -0.54
CA VAL A 128 -14.59 7.18 -0.79
C VAL A 128 -15.76 7.95 -0.16
N ARG A 129 -15.60 8.45 1.07
CA ARG A 129 -16.65 9.22 1.77
C ARG A 129 -16.98 10.56 1.10
N ARG A 130 -16.04 11.15 0.37
CA ARG A 130 -16.23 12.42 -0.36
C ARG A 130 -16.96 12.24 -1.70
N ILE A 131 -17.03 11.01 -2.22
CA ILE A 131 -17.83 10.67 -3.41
C ILE A 131 -19.31 10.71 -3.03
N LYS A 132 -20.00 11.80 -3.40
CA LYS A 132 -21.46 11.94 -3.26
C LYS A 132 -22.14 10.87 -4.14
N ARG A 133 -23.17 10.21 -3.59
CA ARG A 133 -24.01 9.24 -4.31
C ARG A 133 -24.71 9.88 -5.50
#